data_AF-A0A2H0VC13-F1
#
_entry.id   AF-A0A2H0VC13-F1
#
_cell.length_a   1.000
_cell.length_b   1.000
_cell.length_c   1.000
_cell.angle_alpha   90.00
_cell.angle_beta   90.00
_cell.angle_gamma   90.00
#
_symmetry.space_group_name_H-M   'P 1'
#
loop_
_entity.id
_entity.type
_entity.pdbx_description
1 polymer ?
#
loop_
_entity_poly.entity_id
_entity_poly.type
_entity_poly.pdbx_seq_one_letter_code
_entity_poly.pdbx_strand_id
1 'polypeptide(L)'
;MRFFYTFFSGVNRLLNSFLMLFGFRWFQNRWGVVYDSVSKQPLDPVQIKLIDASSGKVAQSSVTDLSGRYGFLATPGKFKIFVSKTNYAFPSKSIRCDSDGIYKNLYGGQLFELLGESDVISFNIPMDPLRVDWNQQAKQSLIKTSAFSENLALKTTSILFWAVFIFALASLYFSPSNFVYGILAFYCLVLFLAMVLPKPRLWGRVMDGKTKQPLVGVIVELTHTKFPDVVVAKGITLDQGKFFLRAHRGEYLIKITSENEFGQKSLLKSKKIKIGGGGYYSRDIMI
;
A
#
# COMPACT_ATOMS: atom_id res chain seq x y z
N MET A 1 -14.54 5.47 24.94
CA MET A 1 -14.20 4.42 23.95
C MET A 1 -13.18 4.83 22.88
N ARG A 2 -13.22 6.05 22.30
CA ARG A 2 -12.24 6.50 21.29
C ARG A 2 -10.78 6.48 21.78
N PHE A 3 -10.53 6.91 23.03
CA PHE A 3 -9.17 6.97 23.61
C PHE A 3 -8.48 5.59 23.69
N PHE A 4 -9.21 4.58 24.17
CA PHE A 4 -8.75 3.20 24.20
C PHE A 4 -8.48 2.65 22.80
N TYR A 5 -9.32 2.97 21.81
CA TYR A 5 -9.11 2.54 20.42
C TYR A 5 -7.88 3.20 19.79
N THR A 6 -7.64 4.50 20.04
CA THR A 6 -6.42 5.20 19.61
C THR A 6 -5.16 4.67 20.31
N PHE A 7 -5.25 4.32 21.60
CA PHE A 7 -4.14 3.74 22.36
C PHE A 7 -3.80 2.33 21.87
N PHE A 8 -4.79 1.44 21.74
CA PHE A 8 -4.60 0.07 21.24
C PHE A 8 -4.12 0.04 19.79
N SER A 9 -4.66 0.91 18.93
CA SER A 9 -4.18 1.06 17.55
C SER A 9 -2.78 1.66 17.49
N GLY A 10 -2.40 2.50 18.45
CA GLY A 10 -1.03 3.03 18.62
C GLY A 10 -0.05 1.90 18.92
N VAL A 11 -0.32 1.10 19.95
CA VAL A 11 0.59 0.01 20.36
C VAL A 11 0.68 -1.10 19.30
N ASN A 12 -0.43 -1.49 18.65
CA ASN A 12 -0.38 -2.46 17.55
C ASN A 12 0.50 -1.95 16.38
N ARG A 13 0.45 -0.65 16.04
CA ARG A 13 1.29 -0.07 14.98
C ARG A 13 2.79 -0.06 15.33
N LEU A 14 3.11 -0.11 16.61
CA LEU A 14 4.47 -0.04 17.13
C LEU A 14 5.08 -1.43 17.29
N LEU A 15 4.30 -2.40 17.76
CA LEU A 15 4.67 -3.80 17.67
C LEU A 15 4.96 -4.19 16.21
N ASN A 16 4.18 -3.67 15.26
CA ASN A 16 4.43 -3.84 13.82
C ASN A 16 5.76 -3.24 13.38
N SER A 17 6.14 -2.08 13.91
CA SER A 17 7.37 -1.38 13.56
C SER A 17 8.60 -2.05 14.19
N PHE A 18 8.45 -2.59 15.40
CA PHE A 18 9.44 -3.42 16.08
C PHE A 18 9.65 -4.78 15.37
N LEU A 19 8.56 -5.43 14.97
CA LEU A 19 8.59 -6.66 14.18
C LEU A 19 9.21 -6.44 12.79
N MET A 20 9.08 -5.25 12.19
CA MET A 20 9.77 -4.89 10.94
C MET A 20 11.30 -4.88 11.07
N LEU A 21 11.87 -4.55 12.25
CA LEU A 21 13.31 -4.64 12.52
C LEU A 21 13.81 -6.09 12.55
N PHE A 22 12.94 -7.03 12.95
CA PHE A 22 13.19 -8.47 12.92
C PHE A 22 12.73 -9.17 11.62
N GLY A 23 12.38 -8.40 10.58
CA GLY A 23 11.99 -8.93 9.27
C GLY A 23 10.52 -9.34 9.12
N PHE A 24 9.69 -9.18 10.16
CA PHE A 24 8.26 -9.47 10.15
C PHE A 24 7.47 -8.22 9.68
N ARG A 25 7.08 -8.20 8.39
CA ARG A 25 6.31 -7.10 7.79
C ARG A 25 4.83 -7.16 8.16
N TRP A 26 4.41 -6.32 9.09
CA TRP A 26 2.98 -6.10 9.33
C TRP A 26 2.41 -5.05 8.37
N PHE A 27 1.46 -5.50 7.55
CA PHE A 27 0.69 -4.66 6.66
C PHE A 27 -0.55 -4.12 7.38
N GLN A 28 -0.52 -2.84 7.79
CA GLN A 28 -1.73 -2.04 7.62
C GLN A 28 -1.90 -1.94 6.09
N ASN A 29 -3.00 -2.43 5.53
CA ASN A 29 -3.22 -2.43 4.07
C ASN A 29 -3.26 -0.98 3.56
N ARG A 30 -2.07 -0.47 3.26
CA ARG A 30 -1.80 0.84 2.68
C ARG A 30 -1.91 0.79 1.15
N TRP A 31 -2.58 -0.23 0.64
CA TRP A 31 -2.77 -0.59 -0.75
C TRP A 31 -3.94 -1.57 -0.85
N GLY A 32 -4.58 -1.55 -1.99
CA GLY A 32 -5.58 -2.53 -2.36
C GLY A 32 -4.95 -3.77 -2.96
N VAL A 33 -5.70 -4.87 -2.99
CA VAL A 33 -5.34 -6.10 -3.68
C VAL A 33 -6.43 -6.46 -4.69
N VAL A 34 -6.04 -6.72 -5.93
CA VAL A 34 -6.91 -7.36 -6.91
C VAL A 34 -6.73 -8.86 -6.82
N TYR A 35 -7.82 -9.60 -6.72
CA TYR A 35 -7.79 -11.04 -6.49
C TYR A 35 -8.94 -11.76 -7.20
N ASP A 36 -8.78 -13.07 -7.36
CA ASP A 36 -9.77 -13.97 -7.95
C ASP A 36 -10.89 -14.27 -6.95
N SER A 37 -12.13 -14.01 -7.34
CA SER A 37 -13.30 -14.20 -6.49
C SER A 37 -13.57 -15.66 -6.09
N VAL A 38 -13.05 -16.64 -6.83
CA VAL A 38 -13.21 -18.07 -6.54
C VAL A 38 -12.02 -18.58 -5.75
N SER A 39 -10.81 -18.42 -6.30
CA SER A 39 -9.60 -19.00 -5.69
C SER A 39 -9.00 -18.15 -4.56
N LYS A 40 -9.47 -16.90 -4.40
CA LYS A 40 -8.96 -15.89 -3.44
C LYS A 40 -7.50 -15.48 -3.68
N GLN A 41 -6.94 -15.84 -4.82
CA GLN A 41 -5.54 -15.59 -5.15
C GLN A 41 -5.35 -14.19 -5.75
N PRO A 42 -4.22 -13.53 -5.44
CA PRO A 42 -3.90 -12.26 -6.05
C PRO A 42 -3.71 -12.38 -7.58
N LEU A 43 -4.12 -11.34 -8.31
CA LEU A 43 -4.09 -11.33 -9.77
C LEU A 43 -3.02 -10.38 -10.33
N ASP A 44 -2.20 -10.91 -11.23
CA ASP A 44 -1.15 -10.19 -11.97
C ASP A 44 -1.07 -10.65 -13.44
N PRO A 45 -0.79 -9.77 -14.41
CA PRO A 45 -0.94 -8.31 -14.35
C PRO A 45 -2.40 -7.90 -14.53
N VAL A 46 -2.84 -6.93 -13.73
CA VAL A 46 -4.16 -6.29 -13.86
C VAL A 46 -3.94 -4.81 -14.13
N GLN A 47 -4.58 -4.27 -15.16
CA GLN A 47 -4.57 -2.83 -15.42
C GLN A 47 -5.68 -2.16 -14.61
N ILE A 48 -5.31 -1.13 -13.85
CA ILE A 48 -6.22 -0.38 -12.99
C ILE A 48 -6.12 1.10 -13.35
N LYS A 49 -7.25 1.75 -13.53
CA LYS A 49 -7.37 3.19 -13.81
C LYS A 49 -8.29 3.82 -12.78
N LEU A 50 -7.83 4.90 -12.17
CA LEU A 50 -8.65 5.77 -11.35
C LEU A 50 -9.23 6.86 -12.27
N ILE A 51 -10.55 6.92 -12.36
CA ILE A 51 -11.29 7.89 -13.17
C ILE A 51 -11.93 8.89 -12.21
N ASP A 52 -11.67 10.16 -12.45
CA ASP A 52 -12.37 11.25 -11.77
C ASP A 52 -13.78 11.38 -12.35
N ALA A 53 -14.79 11.33 -11.48
CA ALA A 53 -16.18 11.36 -11.90
C ALA A 53 -16.64 12.74 -12.37
N SER A 54 -15.97 13.81 -11.91
CA SER A 54 -16.30 15.17 -12.30
C SER A 54 -15.77 15.50 -13.70
N SER A 55 -14.54 15.09 -14.01
CA SER A 55 -13.92 15.36 -15.31
C SER A 55 -14.06 14.23 -16.34
N GLY A 56 -14.36 13.01 -15.89
CA GLY A 56 -14.36 11.80 -16.73
C GLY A 56 -12.97 11.37 -17.20
N LYS A 57 -11.91 12.06 -16.78
CA LYS A 57 -10.52 11.79 -17.19
C LYS A 57 -9.88 10.74 -16.29
N VAL A 58 -8.88 10.03 -16.83
CA VAL A 58 -8.05 9.11 -16.05
C VAL A 58 -7.08 9.92 -15.20
N ALA A 59 -7.33 9.98 -13.90
CA ALA A 59 -6.49 10.68 -12.93
C ALA A 59 -5.16 9.94 -12.72
N GLN A 60 -5.21 8.62 -12.54
CA GLN A 60 -4.04 7.78 -12.31
C GLN A 60 -4.22 6.39 -12.93
N SER A 61 -3.12 5.71 -13.23
CA SER A 61 -3.14 4.34 -13.74
C SER A 61 -1.98 3.52 -13.17
N SER A 62 -2.25 2.27 -12.81
CA SER A 62 -1.27 1.35 -12.27
C SER A 62 -1.49 -0.05 -12.85
N VAL A 63 -0.42 -0.80 -12.98
CA VAL A 63 -0.48 -2.26 -13.15
C VAL A 63 -0.22 -2.92 -11.79
N THR A 64 -0.90 -4.02 -11.47
CA THR A 64 -0.65 -4.77 -10.23
C THR A 64 0.74 -5.41 -10.22
N ASP A 65 1.24 -5.70 -9.02
CA ASP A 65 2.43 -6.55 -8.84
C ASP A 65 2.05 -8.04 -8.79
N LEU A 66 3.04 -8.95 -8.74
CA LEU A 66 2.85 -10.41 -8.57
C LEU A 66 1.97 -10.80 -7.37
N SER A 67 1.82 -9.92 -6.38
CA SER A 67 0.95 -10.12 -5.21
C SER A 67 -0.41 -9.42 -5.36
N GLY A 68 -0.76 -8.98 -6.57
CA GLY A 68 -2.03 -8.33 -6.91
C GLY A 68 -2.19 -6.93 -6.33
N ARG A 69 -1.14 -6.33 -5.77
CA ARG A 69 -1.24 -5.11 -4.97
C ARG A 69 -1.20 -3.86 -5.85
N TYR A 70 -1.97 -2.84 -5.49
CA TYR A 70 -2.01 -1.54 -6.16
C TYR A 70 -2.37 -0.42 -5.18
N GLY A 71 -2.18 0.83 -5.57
CA GLY A 71 -2.72 1.95 -4.80
C GLY A 71 -2.62 3.25 -5.57
N PHE A 72 -3.51 4.18 -5.24
CA PHE A 72 -3.57 5.51 -5.83
C PHE A 72 -3.54 6.54 -4.72
N LEU A 73 -2.98 7.71 -4.99
CA LEU A 73 -3.08 8.86 -4.10
C LEU A 73 -3.95 9.89 -4.79
N ALA A 74 -5.05 10.29 -4.17
CA ALA A 74 -5.98 11.27 -4.74
C ALA A 74 -6.40 12.28 -3.67
N THR A 75 -6.71 13.51 -4.11
CA THR A 75 -7.36 14.52 -3.27
C THR A 75 -8.84 14.20 -3.05
N PRO A 76 -9.48 14.79 -2.03
CA PRO A 76 -10.92 14.65 -1.82
C PRO A 76 -11.72 14.96 -3.09
N GLY A 77 -12.72 14.12 -3.39
CA GLY A 77 -13.46 14.13 -4.64
C GLY A 77 -14.19 12.83 -4.92
N LYS A 78 -14.92 12.77 -6.04
CA LYS A 78 -15.71 11.60 -6.46
C LYS A 78 -14.96 10.83 -7.54
N PHE A 79 -14.76 9.54 -7.31
CA PHE A 79 -13.96 8.69 -8.19
C PHE A 79 -14.65 7.37 -8.52
N LYS A 80 -14.19 6.76 -9.61
CA LYS A 80 -14.53 5.42 -10.04
C LYS A 80 -13.26 4.66 -10.43
N ILE A 81 -13.13 3.41 -10.03
CA ILE A 81 -12.01 2.56 -10.44
C ILE A 81 -12.47 1.67 -11.60
N PHE A 82 -11.68 1.66 -12.66
CA PHE A 82 -11.82 0.75 -13.79
C PHE A 82 -10.70 -0.29 -13.75
N VAL A 83 -11.06 -1.55 -13.94
CA VAL A 83 -10.15 -2.69 -13.84
C VAL A 83 -10.29 -3.57 -15.07
N SER A 84 -9.15 -4.00 -15.64
CA SER A 84 -9.13 -4.85 -16.81
C SER A 84 -8.03 -5.91 -16.72
N LYS A 85 -8.40 -7.15 -17.03
CA LYS A 85 -7.49 -8.30 -17.16
C LYS A 85 -8.10 -9.31 -18.13
N THR A 86 -7.27 -9.94 -18.95
CA THR A 86 -7.67 -11.01 -19.87
C THR A 86 -8.26 -12.19 -19.11
N ASN A 87 -9.34 -12.79 -19.62
CA ASN A 87 -10.05 -13.93 -19.04
C ASN A 87 -10.72 -13.68 -17.67
N TYR A 88 -10.85 -12.42 -17.25
CA TYR A 88 -11.53 -12.05 -16.01
C TYR A 88 -12.60 -10.99 -16.27
N ALA A 89 -13.67 -11.03 -15.48
CA ALA A 89 -14.76 -10.08 -15.52
C ALA A 89 -14.78 -9.22 -14.25
N PHE A 90 -15.09 -7.94 -14.44
CA PHE A 90 -15.34 -6.96 -13.38
C PHE A 90 -16.56 -6.11 -13.77
N PRO A 91 -17.47 -5.76 -12.84
CA PRO A 91 -17.48 -6.14 -11.42
C PRO A 91 -17.80 -7.62 -11.21
N SER A 92 -17.38 -8.15 -10.06
CA SER A 92 -17.71 -9.52 -9.64
C SER A 92 -19.21 -9.68 -9.44
N LYS A 93 -19.80 -10.74 -10.00
CA LYS A 93 -21.20 -11.14 -9.80
C LYS A 93 -21.34 -12.09 -8.60
N SER A 94 -20.28 -12.83 -8.27
CA SER A 94 -20.28 -13.82 -7.19
C SER A 94 -20.20 -13.21 -5.80
N ILE A 95 -19.60 -12.01 -5.66
CA ILE A 95 -19.43 -11.34 -4.37
C ILE A 95 -20.28 -10.09 -4.31
N ARG A 96 -21.27 -10.09 -3.41
CA ARG A 96 -22.18 -8.95 -3.18
C ARG A 96 -22.06 -8.35 -1.78
N CYS A 97 -21.20 -8.91 -0.93
CA CYS A 97 -20.95 -8.47 0.43
C CYS A 97 -19.69 -7.59 0.51
N ASP A 98 -19.57 -6.79 1.58
CA ASP A 98 -18.45 -5.86 1.79
C ASP A 98 -17.15 -6.54 2.22
N SER A 99 -17.21 -7.84 2.56
CA SER A 99 -16.08 -8.66 2.98
C SER A 99 -16.16 -10.07 2.43
N ASP A 100 -15.00 -10.63 2.11
CA ASP A 100 -14.86 -11.94 1.49
C ASP A 100 -13.61 -12.64 2.04
N GLY A 101 -13.83 -13.48 3.06
CA GLY A 101 -12.78 -14.20 3.78
C GLY A 101 -11.76 -13.25 4.42
N ILE A 102 -10.53 -13.26 3.89
CA ILE A 102 -9.42 -12.40 4.37
C ILE A 102 -9.48 -10.98 3.84
N TYR A 103 -10.27 -10.72 2.79
CA TYR A 103 -10.38 -9.41 2.16
C TYR A 103 -11.57 -8.63 2.72
N LYS A 104 -11.31 -7.38 3.10
CA LYS A 104 -12.32 -6.42 3.59
C LYS A 104 -12.31 -5.17 2.71
N ASN A 105 -13.31 -4.29 2.81
CA ASN A 105 -13.41 -3.06 2.02
C ASN A 105 -13.38 -3.37 0.52
N LEU A 106 -14.32 -4.20 0.08
CA LEU A 106 -14.42 -4.64 -1.29
C LEU A 106 -14.99 -3.54 -2.19
N TYR A 107 -14.46 -3.46 -3.41
CA TYR A 107 -14.93 -2.54 -4.43
C TYR A 107 -15.61 -3.27 -5.58
N GLY A 108 -16.90 -2.96 -5.77
CA GLY A 108 -17.75 -3.56 -6.80
C GLY A 108 -18.06 -2.65 -8.00
N GLY A 109 -17.25 -1.61 -8.26
CA GLY A 109 -17.45 -0.73 -9.43
C GLY A 109 -18.35 0.49 -9.19
N GLN A 110 -18.70 0.75 -7.93
CA GLN A 110 -19.56 1.85 -7.51
C GLN A 110 -18.81 3.19 -7.56
N LEU A 111 -19.54 4.30 -7.58
CA LEU A 111 -18.95 5.61 -7.33
C LEU A 111 -18.61 5.73 -5.84
N PHE A 112 -17.43 6.25 -5.50
CA PHE A 112 -17.09 6.52 -4.10
C PHE A 112 -16.54 7.93 -3.95
N GLU A 113 -16.67 8.46 -2.74
CA GLU A 113 -16.25 9.81 -2.39
C GLU A 113 -15.12 9.74 -1.36
N LEU A 114 -14.06 10.50 -1.62
CA LEU A 114 -12.97 10.74 -0.68
C LEU A 114 -13.27 12.03 0.07
N LEU A 115 -13.49 11.93 1.38
CA LEU A 115 -13.87 13.05 2.24
C LEU A 115 -12.68 13.64 3.04
N GLY A 116 -11.57 12.91 3.16
CA GLY A 116 -10.37 13.34 3.91
C GLY A 116 -9.33 14.06 3.05
N GLU A 117 -8.20 14.46 3.65
CA GLU A 117 -7.00 14.94 2.93
C GLU A 117 -6.48 13.89 1.92
N SER A 118 -5.41 14.22 1.18
CA SER A 118 -4.76 13.29 0.24
C SER A 118 -4.49 11.92 0.88
N ASP A 119 -5.29 10.91 0.55
CA ASP A 119 -5.22 9.58 1.14
C ASP A 119 -4.99 8.51 0.05
N VAL A 120 -4.45 7.37 0.48
CA VAL A 120 -4.16 6.26 -0.41
C VAL A 120 -5.41 5.40 -0.57
N ILE A 121 -5.93 5.33 -1.79
CA ILE A 121 -7.06 4.48 -2.14
C ILE A 121 -6.60 3.01 -2.10
N SER A 122 -7.18 2.23 -1.19
CA SER A 122 -6.72 0.88 -0.86
C SER A 122 -7.81 -0.19 -0.88
N PHE A 123 -8.80 -0.08 -1.78
CA PHE A 123 -9.88 -1.07 -1.87
C PHE A 123 -9.41 -2.43 -2.34
N ASN A 124 -10.00 -3.51 -1.83
CA ASN A 124 -9.78 -4.83 -2.40
C ASN A 124 -10.76 -5.05 -3.57
N ILE A 125 -10.28 -5.60 -4.68
CA ILE A 125 -11.09 -5.74 -5.90
C ILE A 125 -11.19 -7.22 -6.27
N PRO A 126 -12.36 -7.84 -6.11
CA PRO A 126 -12.60 -9.17 -6.63
C PRO A 126 -12.87 -9.13 -8.14
N MET A 127 -12.29 -10.08 -8.88
CA MET A 127 -12.60 -10.33 -10.29
C MET A 127 -13.03 -11.78 -10.50
N ASP A 128 -14.02 -12.01 -11.36
CA ASP A 128 -14.54 -13.34 -11.65
C ASP A 128 -13.80 -13.97 -12.83
N PRO A 129 -13.31 -15.21 -12.72
CA PRO A 129 -12.72 -15.90 -13.86
C PRO A 129 -13.79 -16.25 -14.90
N LEU A 130 -13.57 -15.87 -16.16
CA LEU A 130 -14.44 -16.26 -17.29
C LEU A 130 -14.10 -17.65 -17.80
N ARG A 131 -12.83 -18.06 -17.65
CA ARG A 131 -12.29 -19.38 -18.04
C ARG A 131 -11.20 -19.79 -17.06
N VAL A 132 -11.01 -21.10 -16.92
CA VAL A 132 -9.90 -21.65 -16.14
C VAL A 132 -8.59 -21.31 -16.84
N ASP A 133 -7.73 -20.54 -16.18
CA ASP A 133 -6.41 -20.16 -16.67
C ASP A 133 -5.34 -21.01 -15.98
N TRP A 134 -4.84 -22.04 -16.67
CA TRP A 134 -3.78 -22.92 -16.17
C TRP A 134 -2.51 -22.15 -15.81
N ASN A 135 -2.25 -21.00 -16.44
CA ASN A 135 -1.10 -20.15 -16.13
C ASN A 135 -1.21 -19.54 -14.72
N GLN A 136 -2.42 -19.13 -14.30
CA GLN A 136 -2.65 -18.63 -12.95
C GLN A 136 -2.51 -19.75 -11.91
N GLN A 137 -3.03 -20.95 -12.22
CA GLN A 137 -2.88 -22.12 -11.35
C GLN A 137 -1.42 -22.57 -11.21
N ALA A 138 -0.62 -22.53 -12.27
CA ALA A 138 0.81 -22.86 -12.19
C ALA A 138 1.58 -21.85 -11.32
N LYS A 139 1.28 -20.56 -11.45
CA LYS A 139 1.88 -19.48 -10.64
C LYS A 139 1.55 -19.59 -9.15
N GLN A 140 0.44 -20.23 -8.79
CA GLN A 140 0.07 -20.50 -7.41
C GLN A 140 1.15 -21.29 -6.64
N SER A 141 1.84 -22.21 -7.30
CA SER A 141 2.89 -23.04 -6.68
C SER A 141 4.17 -22.26 -6.32
N LEU A 142 4.40 -21.12 -6.99
CA LEU A 142 5.57 -20.25 -6.78
C LEU A 142 5.35 -19.24 -5.65
N ILE A 143 4.11 -18.79 -5.46
CA ILE A 143 3.72 -17.88 -4.38
C ILE A 143 3.42 -18.72 -3.12
N LYS A 144 4.47 -19.30 -2.51
CA LYS A 144 4.38 -20.12 -1.29
C LYS A 144 3.94 -19.36 -0.03
N THR A 145 3.97 -18.03 -0.06
CA THR A 145 3.49 -17.18 1.04
C THR A 145 2.06 -16.75 0.75
N SER A 146 1.09 -17.53 1.25
CA SER A 146 -0.29 -17.08 1.26
C SER A 146 -0.40 -15.86 2.18
N ALA A 147 -1.13 -14.83 1.75
CA ALA A 147 -1.48 -13.70 2.63
C ALA A 147 -2.18 -14.16 3.93
N PHE A 148 -2.66 -15.41 3.97
CA PHE A 148 -3.22 -16.08 5.12
C PHE A 148 -2.20 -16.44 6.21
N SER A 149 -1.04 -17.04 5.87
CA SER A 149 -0.03 -17.43 6.88
C SER A 149 0.66 -16.21 7.50
N GLU A 150 0.90 -15.17 6.69
CA GLU A 150 1.44 -13.90 7.17
C GLU A 150 0.46 -13.23 8.14
N ASN A 151 -0.84 -13.16 7.83
CA ASN A 151 -1.80 -12.51 8.75
C ASN A 151 -2.08 -13.32 10.03
N LEU A 152 -1.98 -14.65 9.99
CA LEU A 152 -2.19 -15.51 11.17
C LEU A 152 -1.00 -15.44 12.15
N ALA A 153 0.22 -15.59 11.64
CA ALA A 153 1.44 -15.54 12.46
C ALA A 153 1.62 -14.21 13.19
N LEU A 154 1.12 -13.14 12.58
CA LEU A 154 1.20 -11.79 13.12
C LEU A 154 0.14 -11.56 14.20
N LYS A 155 -1.10 -12.02 14.01
CA LYS A 155 -2.10 -11.97 15.08
C LYS A 155 -1.70 -12.77 16.32
N THR A 156 -1.12 -13.96 16.13
CA THR A 156 -0.69 -14.80 17.25
C THR A 156 0.49 -14.20 18.02
N THR A 157 1.47 -13.63 17.33
CA THR A 157 2.62 -12.96 17.97
C THR A 157 2.22 -11.72 18.79
N SER A 158 1.23 -10.94 18.35
CA SER A 158 0.72 -9.80 19.15
C SER A 158 0.00 -10.24 20.41
N ILE A 159 -0.82 -11.28 20.32
CA ILE A 159 -1.50 -11.87 21.49
C ILE A 159 -0.48 -12.38 22.50
N LEU A 160 0.55 -13.10 22.03
CA LEU A 160 1.65 -13.59 22.86
C LEU A 160 2.41 -12.44 23.52
N PHE A 161 2.75 -11.38 22.77
CA PHE A 161 3.46 -10.22 23.32
C PHE A 161 2.70 -9.58 24.50
N TRP A 162 1.40 -9.33 24.32
CA TRP A 162 0.56 -8.76 25.38
C TRP A 162 0.36 -9.73 26.54
N ALA A 163 0.19 -11.02 26.27
CA ALA A 163 0.09 -12.04 27.31
C ALA A 163 1.36 -12.07 28.18
N VAL A 164 2.54 -12.03 27.58
CA VAL A 164 3.82 -12.00 28.29
C VAL A 164 4.00 -10.69 29.07
N PHE A 165 3.59 -9.55 28.50
CA PHE A 165 3.65 -8.27 29.19
C PHE A 165 2.73 -8.23 30.43
N ILE A 166 1.48 -8.70 30.30
CA ILE A 166 0.52 -8.79 31.42
C ILE A 166 1.03 -9.77 32.48
N PHE A 167 1.60 -10.91 32.04
CA PHE A 167 2.20 -11.88 32.94
C PHE A 167 3.40 -11.29 33.69
N ALA A 168 4.27 -10.52 33.03
CA ALA A 168 5.37 -9.81 33.68
C ALA A 168 4.88 -8.78 34.70
N LEU A 169 3.77 -8.07 34.42
CA LEU A 169 3.13 -7.17 35.37
C LEU A 169 2.58 -7.90 36.60
N ALA A 170 1.89 -9.03 36.40
CA ALA A 170 1.34 -9.84 37.47
C ALA A 170 2.44 -10.46 38.34
N SER A 171 3.54 -10.91 37.72
CA SER A 171 4.70 -11.48 38.41
C SER A 171 5.33 -10.48 39.39
N LEU A 172 5.24 -9.18 39.11
CA LEU A 172 5.73 -8.12 40.00
C LEU A 172 4.97 -8.07 41.34
N TYR A 173 3.71 -8.52 41.36
CA TYR A 173 2.91 -8.63 42.59
C TYR A 173 3.26 -9.87 43.42
N PHE A 174 3.47 -11.02 42.76
CA PHE A 174 3.71 -12.30 43.46
C PHE A 174 5.16 -12.51 43.87
N SER A 175 6.14 -12.05 43.07
CA SER A 175 7.56 -12.27 43.32
C SER A 175 8.41 -11.17 42.69
N PRO A 176 8.56 -10.02 43.36
CA PRO A 176 9.44 -8.95 42.90
C PRO A 176 10.89 -9.44 42.83
N SER A 177 11.50 -9.38 41.64
CA SER A 177 12.91 -9.71 41.44
C SER A 177 13.55 -8.72 40.46
N ASN A 178 14.86 -8.51 40.60
CA ASN A 178 15.63 -7.64 39.70
C ASN A 178 15.49 -8.06 38.23
N PHE A 179 15.31 -9.36 37.96
CA PHE A 179 15.03 -9.87 36.62
C PHE A 179 13.69 -9.39 36.06
N VAL A 180 12.61 -9.41 36.86
CA VAL A 180 11.28 -8.94 36.43
C VAL A 180 11.32 -7.43 36.14
N TYR A 181 12.02 -6.64 36.96
CA TYR A 181 12.23 -5.22 36.70
C TYR A 181 13.03 -4.99 35.40
N GLY A 182 14.07 -5.79 35.13
CA GLY A 182 14.85 -5.71 33.89
C GLY A 182 14.01 -6.01 32.64
N ILE A 183 13.15 -7.04 32.69
CA ILE A 183 12.23 -7.38 31.60
C ILE A 183 11.25 -6.23 31.33
N LEU A 184 10.63 -5.66 32.37
CA LEU A 184 9.71 -4.53 32.22
C LEU A 184 10.40 -3.27 31.70
N ALA A 185 11.62 -2.98 32.15
CA ALA A 185 12.41 -1.88 31.63
C ALA A 185 12.69 -2.05 30.12
N PHE A 186 12.98 -3.27 29.66
CA PHE A 186 13.13 -3.57 28.24
C PHE A 186 11.83 -3.35 27.45
N TYR A 187 10.69 -3.80 27.97
CA TYR A 187 9.38 -3.53 27.34
C TYR A 187 9.10 -2.02 27.24
N CYS A 188 9.36 -1.26 28.31
CA CYS A 188 9.21 0.20 28.32
C CYS A 188 10.15 0.88 27.31
N LEU A 189 11.40 0.43 27.19
CA LEU A 189 12.36 0.92 26.21
C LEU A 189 11.87 0.67 24.78
N VAL A 190 11.35 -0.52 24.48
CA VAL A 190 10.78 -0.84 23.17
C VAL A 190 9.57 0.06 22.87
N LEU A 191 8.68 0.27 23.84
CA LEU A 191 7.54 1.19 23.71
C LEU A 191 7.98 2.65 23.50
N PHE A 192 9.04 3.09 24.17
CA PHE A 192 9.61 4.42 24.04
C PHE A 192 10.24 4.64 22.66
N LEU A 193 11.13 3.73 22.23
CA LEU A 193 11.74 3.77 20.89
C LEU A 193 10.66 3.78 19.81
N ALA A 194 9.62 3.00 20.02
CA ALA A 194 8.46 2.97 19.15
C ALA A 194 7.72 4.33 19.07
N MET A 195 7.58 5.08 20.16
CA MET A 195 6.99 6.43 20.12
C MET A 195 7.88 7.45 19.37
N VAL A 196 9.20 7.30 19.46
CA VAL A 196 10.17 8.24 18.88
C VAL A 196 10.44 7.96 17.40
N LEU A 197 10.34 6.70 16.95
CA LEU A 197 10.66 6.31 15.57
C LEU A 197 9.63 6.89 14.58
N PRO A 198 10.08 7.61 13.53
CA PRO A 198 9.19 8.22 12.55
C PRO A 198 8.46 7.17 11.72
N LYS A 199 7.18 7.43 11.43
CA LYS A 199 6.35 6.55 10.62
C LYS A 199 6.90 6.46 9.19
N PRO A 200 7.08 5.25 8.61
CA PRO A 200 7.49 5.14 7.22
C PRO A 200 6.42 5.76 6.31
N ARG A 201 6.81 6.75 5.51
CA ARG A 201 5.96 7.38 4.50
C ARG A 201 5.93 6.53 3.23
N LEU A 202 4.75 6.44 2.62
CA LEU A 202 4.50 5.63 1.42
C LEU A 202 4.70 6.42 0.12
N TRP A 203 4.66 7.74 0.23
CA TRP A 203 4.70 8.69 -0.86
C TRP A 203 6.03 9.44 -0.86
N GLY A 204 6.43 9.94 -2.03
CA GLY A 204 7.57 10.84 -2.21
C GLY A 204 7.09 12.26 -2.54
N ARG A 205 7.99 13.25 -2.48
CA ARG A 205 7.72 14.62 -2.96
C ARG A 205 8.53 14.95 -4.20
N VAL A 206 7.95 15.75 -5.08
CA VAL A 206 8.68 16.45 -6.14
C VAL A 206 8.84 17.91 -5.72
N MET A 207 10.08 18.39 -5.70
CA MET A 207 10.42 19.77 -5.33
C MET A 207 11.29 20.39 -6.42
N ASP A 208 11.17 21.70 -6.62
CA ASP A 208 12.09 22.47 -7.45
C ASP A 208 13.43 22.67 -6.71
N GLY A 209 14.55 22.35 -7.36
CA GLY A 209 15.89 22.45 -6.80
C GLY A 209 16.35 23.88 -6.52
N LYS A 210 15.77 24.89 -7.20
CA LYS A 210 16.14 26.31 -7.01
C LYS A 210 15.35 26.97 -5.90
N THR A 211 14.03 26.77 -5.89
CA THR A 211 13.12 27.44 -4.94
C THR A 211 12.81 26.59 -3.71
N LYS A 212 13.15 25.29 -3.72
CA LYS A 212 12.74 24.28 -2.72
C LYS A 212 11.23 24.19 -2.52
N GLN A 213 10.44 24.74 -3.44
CA GLN A 213 8.99 24.68 -3.37
C GLN A 213 8.47 23.36 -3.97
N PRO A 214 7.37 22.82 -3.41
CA PRO A 214 6.74 21.63 -3.95
C PRO A 214 6.10 21.93 -5.31
N LEU A 215 6.33 21.06 -6.28
CA LEU A 215 5.71 21.15 -7.60
C LEU A 215 4.41 20.35 -7.61
N VAL A 216 3.28 21.02 -7.90
CA VAL A 216 1.93 20.44 -7.95
C VAL A 216 1.48 20.33 -9.40
N GLY A 217 0.70 19.29 -9.74
CA GLY A 217 0.14 19.10 -11.09
C GLY A 217 1.09 18.47 -12.10
N VAL A 218 2.30 18.11 -11.69
CA VAL A 218 3.31 17.46 -12.53
C VAL A 218 3.04 15.96 -12.63
N ILE A 219 3.14 15.40 -13.83
CA ILE A 219 2.97 13.98 -14.11
C ILE A 219 4.26 13.23 -13.78
N VAL A 220 4.12 12.15 -13.02
CA VAL A 220 5.22 11.24 -12.68
C VAL A 220 4.94 9.87 -13.28
N GLU A 221 5.78 9.46 -14.23
CA GLU A 221 5.68 8.20 -14.96
C GLU A 221 6.84 7.27 -14.59
N LEU A 222 6.50 6.02 -14.27
CA LEU A 222 7.46 4.97 -13.98
C LEU A 222 7.56 4.02 -15.17
N THR A 223 8.74 3.94 -15.77
CA THR A 223 9.02 3.10 -16.96
C THR A 223 10.11 2.07 -16.66
N HIS A 224 10.10 0.96 -17.37
CA HIS A 224 11.12 -0.08 -17.19
C HIS A 224 12.46 0.36 -17.82
N THR A 225 13.59 0.03 -17.20
CA THR A 225 14.93 0.38 -17.74
C THR A 225 15.22 -0.25 -19.10
N LYS A 226 14.76 -1.49 -19.31
CA LYS A 226 14.93 -2.23 -20.57
C LYS A 226 13.87 -1.89 -21.64
N PHE A 227 12.71 -1.38 -21.24
CA PHE A 227 11.58 -1.10 -22.13
C PHE A 227 11.03 0.30 -21.83
N PRO A 228 11.61 1.35 -22.42
CA PRO A 228 11.29 2.74 -22.10
C PRO A 228 9.86 3.16 -22.46
N ASP A 229 9.19 2.41 -23.35
CA ASP A 229 7.83 2.67 -23.82
C ASP A 229 6.76 2.05 -22.92
N VAL A 230 7.15 1.13 -22.03
CA VAL A 230 6.21 0.45 -21.13
C VAL A 230 6.09 1.23 -19.83
N VAL A 231 4.96 1.92 -19.66
CA VAL A 231 4.60 2.63 -18.43
C VAL A 231 3.97 1.65 -17.44
N VAL A 232 4.62 1.47 -16.30
CA VAL A 232 4.22 0.53 -15.24
C VAL A 232 3.26 1.21 -14.26
N ALA A 233 3.55 2.47 -13.93
CA ALA A 233 2.72 3.27 -13.05
C ALA A 233 2.78 4.73 -13.46
N LYS A 234 1.66 5.42 -13.35
CA LYS A 234 1.53 6.85 -13.66
C LYS A 234 0.69 7.53 -12.59
N GLY A 235 1.22 8.62 -12.06
CA GLY A 235 0.57 9.44 -11.04
C GLY A 235 0.74 10.92 -11.36
N ILE A 236 -0.01 11.75 -10.63
CA ILE A 236 0.09 13.20 -10.66
C ILE A 236 0.50 13.66 -9.26
N THR A 237 1.37 14.67 -9.19
CA THR A 237 1.74 15.31 -7.93
C THR A 237 0.58 16.14 -7.39
N LEU A 238 0.20 15.87 -6.15
CA LEU A 238 -0.90 16.56 -5.45
C LEU A 238 -0.34 17.66 -4.54
N ASP A 239 -1.17 18.15 -3.62
CA ASP A 239 -0.79 19.14 -2.61
C ASP A 239 0.53 18.79 -1.91
N GLN A 240 1.38 19.81 -1.76
CA GLN A 240 2.79 19.70 -1.32
C GLN A 240 3.69 18.79 -2.18
N GLY A 241 3.35 18.60 -3.46
CA GLY A 241 4.14 17.86 -4.44
C GLY A 241 4.19 16.37 -4.19
N LYS A 242 3.24 15.83 -3.42
CA LYS A 242 3.20 14.41 -3.02
C LYS A 242 2.80 13.54 -4.20
N PHE A 243 3.48 12.41 -4.37
CA PHE A 243 3.09 11.37 -5.32
C PHE A 243 3.22 9.98 -4.71
N PHE A 244 2.40 9.05 -5.20
CA PHE A 244 2.48 7.64 -4.85
C PHE A 244 2.63 6.81 -6.11
N LEU A 245 3.71 6.04 -6.19
CA LEU A 245 3.96 5.11 -7.28
C LEU A 245 4.33 3.75 -6.71
N ARG A 246 3.61 2.74 -7.17
CA ARG A 246 3.81 1.35 -6.80
C ARG A 246 4.32 0.57 -7.99
N ALA A 247 5.33 -0.28 -7.76
CA ALA A 247 5.83 -1.21 -8.76
C ALA A 247 6.62 -2.33 -8.07
N HIS A 248 6.90 -3.40 -8.83
CA HIS A 248 7.65 -4.53 -8.32
C HIS A 248 9.09 -4.14 -7.92
N ARG A 249 9.78 -5.01 -7.19
CA ARG A 249 11.21 -4.83 -6.89
C ARG A 249 11.99 -4.86 -8.20
N GLY A 250 12.72 -3.79 -8.50
CA GLY A 250 13.43 -3.68 -9.77
C GLY A 250 14.05 -2.32 -9.98
N GLU A 251 14.68 -2.17 -11.14
CA GLU A 251 15.25 -0.91 -11.59
C GLU A 251 14.34 -0.28 -12.63
N TYR A 252 14.01 0.99 -12.42
CA TYR A 252 13.06 1.74 -13.22
C TYR A 252 13.63 3.12 -13.58
N LEU A 253 13.07 3.69 -14.64
CA LEU A 253 13.27 5.07 -15.03
C LEU A 253 12.05 5.87 -14.60
N ILE A 254 12.23 6.84 -13.72
CA ILE A 254 11.20 7.82 -13.38
C ILE A 254 11.33 9.00 -14.33
N LYS A 255 10.26 9.31 -15.06
CA LYS A 255 10.13 10.45 -15.95
C LYS A 255 9.16 11.43 -15.32
N ILE A 256 9.58 12.67 -15.18
CA ILE A 256 8.75 13.75 -14.64
C ILE A 256 8.45 14.70 -15.78
N THR A 257 7.17 14.91 -16.04
CA THR A 257 6.67 15.61 -17.22
C THR A 257 5.70 16.69 -16.77
N SER A 258 5.88 17.92 -17.25
CA SER A 258 4.89 18.99 -17.10
C SER A 258 3.93 18.95 -18.28
N GLU A 259 2.66 19.20 -18.03
CA GLU A 259 1.65 19.35 -19.07
C GLU A 259 1.19 20.82 -19.08
N ASN A 260 1.34 21.48 -20.23
CA ASN A 260 0.88 22.86 -20.40
C ASN A 260 -0.64 22.89 -20.63
N GLU A 261 -1.27 24.06 -20.53
CA GLU A 261 -2.72 24.25 -20.72
C GLU A 261 -3.26 23.70 -22.07
N PHE A 262 -2.39 23.64 -23.08
CA PHE A 262 -2.69 23.08 -24.41
C PHE A 262 -2.47 21.55 -24.53
N GLY A 263 -2.20 20.84 -23.42
CA GLY A 263 -1.95 19.40 -23.40
C GLY A 263 -0.59 18.97 -23.96
N GLN A 264 0.31 19.93 -24.24
CA GLN A 264 1.68 19.63 -24.65
C GLN A 264 2.51 19.20 -23.44
N LYS A 265 3.17 18.04 -23.58
CA LYS A 265 3.99 17.41 -22.56
C LYS A 265 5.45 17.79 -22.74
N SER A 266 6.06 18.37 -21.71
CA SER A 266 7.49 18.66 -21.66
C SER A 266 8.18 17.83 -20.59
N LEU A 267 9.25 17.12 -20.96
CA LEU A 267 10.04 16.34 -20.00
C LEU A 267 10.89 17.27 -19.15
N LEU A 268 10.64 17.31 -17.85
CA LEU A 268 11.42 18.11 -16.90
C LEU A 268 12.68 17.37 -16.45
N LYS A 269 12.55 16.09 -16.11
CA LYS A 269 13.67 15.29 -15.58
C LYS A 269 13.44 13.80 -15.80
N SER A 270 14.53 13.06 -16.03
CA SER A 270 14.52 11.61 -15.97
C SER A 270 15.61 11.12 -15.03
N LYS A 271 15.32 10.09 -14.22
CA LYS A 271 16.28 9.51 -13.27
C LYS A 271 16.12 8.00 -13.16
N LYS A 272 17.24 7.28 -13.07
CA LYS A 272 17.23 5.85 -12.71
C LYS A 272 16.98 5.69 -11.22
N ILE A 273 16.02 4.85 -10.86
CA ILE A 273 15.64 4.56 -9.48
C ILE A 273 15.51 3.05 -9.26
N LYS A 274 15.72 2.64 -8.01
CA LYS A 274 15.58 1.24 -7.58
C LYS A 274 14.46 1.14 -6.56
N ILE A 275 13.49 0.27 -6.82
CA ILE A 275 12.40 -0.02 -5.90
C ILE A 275 12.78 -1.25 -5.08
N GLY A 276 12.79 -1.09 -3.75
CA GLY A 276 13.11 -2.17 -2.80
C GLY A 276 11.91 -3.10 -2.57
N GLY A 277 12.06 -4.03 -1.61
CA GLY A 277 11.00 -5.00 -1.29
C GLY A 277 9.67 -4.37 -0.83
N GLY A 278 9.66 -3.09 -0.44
CA GLY A 278 8.47 -2.30 -0.12
C GLY A 278 7.46 -2.22 -1.27
N GLY A 279 7.95 -2.24 -2.52
CA GLY A 279 7.11 -2.13 -3.72
C GLY A 279 6.62 -0.71 -4.02
N TYR A 280 7.17 0.32 -3.38
CA TYR A 280 6.82 1.72 -3.60
C TYR A 280 8.08 2.60 -3.55
N TYR A 281 8.01 3.78 -4.17
CA TYR A 281 9.08 4.78 -4.13
C TYR A 281 8.65 5.98 -3.27
N SER A 282 9.34 6.21 -2.15
CA SER A 282 9.01 7.24 -1.15
C SER A 282 10.12 8.27 -0.91
N ARG A 283 11.10 8.34 -1.81
CA ARG A 283 12.19 9.33 -1.74
C ARG A 283 11.78 10.60 -2.47
N ASP A 284 12.29 11.72 -1.98
CA ASP A 284 12.04 13.01 -2.61
C ASP A 284 12.89 13.17 -3.87
N ILE A 285 12.32 13.84 -4.86
CA ILE A 285 12.96 14.13 -6.13
C ILE A 285 13.06 15.63 -6.25
N MET A 286 14.28 16.13 -6.31
CA MET A 286 14.56 17.53 -6.62
C MET A 286 14.78 17.66 -8.12
N ILE A 287 14.08 18.60 -8.75
CA ILE A 287 14.19 18.90 -10.18
C ILE A 287 15.20 20.01 -10.40
#